data_AF-Q27827-F1
#
_entry.id   AF-Q27827-F1
#
_cell.length_a   1.000
_cell.length_b   1.000
_cell.length_c   1.000
_cell.angle_alpha   90.00
_cell.angle_beta   90.00
_cell.angle_gamma   90.00
#
_symmetry.space_group_name_H-M   'P 1'
#
loop_
_entity.id
_entity.type
_entity.pdbx_description
1 polymer ?
#
loop_
_entity_poly.entity_id
_entity_poly.type
_entity_poly.pdbx_seq_one_letter_code
_entity_poly.pdbx_strand_id
1 'polypeptide(L)'
;GRLPDTNYLFLGDYVDRGSQSVETFSLILCLKVRYKDRLTILRGNHENREINKIYGFYDECQRKYGNEIVWKHFTDVFGYLPLAAIVENSLFCTHGGL
;
A
#
# COMPACT_ATOMS: atom_id res chain seq x y z
N GLY A 1 -18.04 -0.81 6.00
CA GLY A 1 -18.81 0.30 6.58
C GLY A 1 -18.11 1.60 6.27
N ARG A 2 -18.07 2.56 7.18
CA ARG A 2 -17.25 3.79 7.05
C ARG A 2 -16.24 3.83 8.18
N LEU A 3 -15.07 4.40 7.95
CA LEU A 3 -14.16 4.76 9.05
C LEU A 3 -14.78 5.93 9.83
N PRO A 4 -14.68 5.94 11.18
CA PRO A 4 -13.94 5.01 12.03
C PRO A 4 -14.74 3.78 12.52
N ASP A 5 -16.01 3.64 12.16
CA ASP A 5 -16.94 2.63 12.71
C ASP A 5 -16.69 1.20 12.21
N THR A 6 -15.78 1.02 11.25
CA THR A 6 -15.41 -0.27 10.68
C THR A 6 -13.91 -0.45 10.69
N ASN A 7 -13.45 -1.63 11.13
CA ASN A 7 -12.05 -2.02 11.01
C ASN A 7 -11.76 -2.47 9.57
N TYR A 8 -10.61 -2.07 9.03
CA TYR A 8 -10.16 -2.41 7.68
C TYR A 8 -8.83 -3.17 7.72
N LEU A 9 -8.75 -4.22 6.91
CA LEU A 9 -7.52 -4.91 6.57
C LEU A 9 -7.38 -4.89 5.04
N PHE A 10 -6.36 -4.19 4.54
CA PHE A 10 -5.98 -4.24 3.13
C PHE A 10 -4.85 -5.24 2.93
N LEU A 11 -4.93 -6.03 1.87
CA LEU A 11 -4.02 -7.14 1.63
C LEU A 11 -2.81 -6.80 0.74
N GLY A 12 -2.79 -5.65 0.06
CA GLY A 12 -1.70 -5.25 -0.83
C GLY A 12 -2.20 -4.74 -2.18
N ASP A 13 -1.27 -4.54 -3.12
CA ASP A 13 -1.49 -4.08 -4.50
C ASP A 13 -2.22 -2.73 -4.59
N TYR A 14 -1.62 -1.73 -3.94
CA TYR A 14 -2.08 -0.34 -3.97
C TYR A 14 -1.59 0.42 -5.20
N VAL A 15 -0.49 -0.03 -5.80
CA VAL A 15 0.19 0.66 -6.90
C VAL A 15 0.27 -0.18 -8.17
N ASP A 16 0.69 0.45 -9.27
CA ASP A 16 0.74 -0.06 -10.64
C ASP A 16 -0.62 -0.25 -11.32
N ARG A 17 -0.58 -0.46 -12.65
CA ARG A 17 -1.71 -0.69 -13.59
C ARG A 17 -2.77 0.42 -13.69
N GLY A 18 -3.04 1.15 -12.63
CA GLY A 18 -3.88 2.35 -12.59
C GLY A 18 -3.08 3.63 -12.80
N SER A 19 -3.78 4.74 -13.04
CA SER A 19 -3.16 6.07 -13.24
C SER A 19 -3.17 6.95 -11.98
N GLN A 20 -3.74 6.43 -10.89
CA GLN A 20 -3.98 7.13 -9.63
C GLN A 20 -3.39 6.37 -8.42
N SER A 21 -2.29 5.65 -8.62
CA SER A 21 -1.64 4.86 -7.57
C SER A 21 -1.08 5.76 -6.46
N VAL A 22 -0.52 6.93 -6.82
CA VAL A 22 -0.02 7.90 -5.84
C VAL A 22 -1.14 8.38 -4.92
N GLU A 23 -2.29 8.79 -5.49
CA GLU A 23 -3.42 9.30 -4.71
C GLU A 23 -4.06 8.19 -3.88
N THR A 24 -4.21 6.99 -4.46
CA THR A 24 -4.76 5.81 -3.77
C THR A 24 -3.95 5.47 -2.53
N PHE A 25 -2.64 5.28 -2.67
CA PHE A 25 -1.82 4.90 -1.53
C PHE A 25 -1.63 6.06 -0.54
N SER A 26 -1.56 7.32 -1.02
CA SER A 26 -1.53 8.50 -0.12
C SER A 26 -2.78 8.59 0.76
N LEU A 27 -3.96 8.36 0.19
CA LEU A 27 -5.21 8.35 0.95
C LEU A 27 -5.20 7.24 2.00
N ILE A 28 -4.78 6.04 1.62
CA ILE A 28 -4.68 4.88 2.53
C ILE A 28 -3.69 5.19 3.66
N LEU A 29 -2.53 5.77 3.38
CA LEU A 29 -1.55 6.19 4.39
C LEU A 29 -2.14 7.25 5.34
N CYS A 30 -2.80 8.28 4.81
CA CYS A 30 -3.46 9.29 5.64
C CYS A 30 -4.51 8.68 6.57
N LEU A 31 -5.30 7.72 6.07
CA LEU A 31 -6.27 6.99 6.89
C LEU A 31 -5.59 6.08 7.91
N LYS A 32 -4.47 5.43 7.57
CA LYS A 32 -3.66 4.65 8.51
C LYS A 32 -3.14 5.52 9.65
N VAL A 33 -2.62 6.70 9.35
CA VAL A 33 -2.12 7.65 10.36
C VAL A 33 -3.27 8.14 11.24
N ARG A 34 -4.40 8.52 10.65
CA ARG A 34 -5.58 9.03 11.38
C ARG A 34 -6.25 7.97 12.26
N TYR A 35 -6.32 6.73 11.78
CA TYR A 35 -7.06 5.64 12.43
C TYR A 35 -6.16 4.41 12.66
N LYS A 36 -5.01 4.63 13.31
CA LYS A 36 -3.93 3.65 13.46
C LYS A 36 -4.34 2.26 13.98
N ASP A 37 -5.33 2.22 14.88
CA ASP A 37 -5.81 1.00 15.54
C ASP A 37 -7.01 0.34 14.82
N ARG A 38 -7.52 0.99 13.75
CA ARG A 38 -8.70 0.54 12.98
C ARG A 38 -8.35 0.10 11.57
N LEU A 39 -7.23 0.58 11.01
CA LEU A 39 -6.82 0.29 9.64
C LEU A 39 -5.46 -0.41 9.63
N THR A 40 -5.41 -1.60 9.07
CA THR A 40 -4.19 -2.38 8.86
C THR A 40 -3.95 -2.52 7.35
N ILE A 41 -2.70 -2.33 6.94
CA ILE A 41 -2.27 -2.44 5.54
C ILE A 41 -1.15 -3.45 5.47
N LEU A 42 -1.29 -4.45 4.59
CA LEU A 42 -0.24 -5.42 4.31
C LEU A 42 0.50 -5.06 3.02
N ARG A 43 1.67 -5.65 2.85
CA ARG A 43 2.50 -5.50 1.65
C ARG A 43 2.06 -6.49 0.58
N GLY A 44 1.74 -5.98 -0.62
CA GLY A 44 1.54 -6.80 -1.81
C GLY A 44 2.81 -6.96 -2.64
N ASN A 45 2.70 -7.68 -3.76
CA ASN A 45 3.85 -7.89 -4.65
C ASN A 45 4.17 -6.61 -5.45
N HIS A 46 3.17 -5.78 -5.73
CA HIS A 46 3.39 -4.48 -6.37
C HIS A 46 4.03 -3.44 -5.44
N GLU A 47 4.06 -3.65 -4.12
CA GLU A 47 4.82 -2.84 -3.17
C GLU A 47 6.30 -3.26 -3.07
N ASN A 48 6.90 -3.68 -4.19
CA ASN A 48 8.31 -4.05 -4.33
C ASN A 48 9.01 -3.11 -5.32
N ARG A 49 10.25 -2.70 -5.00
CA ARG A 49 11.06 -1.76 -5.79
C ARG A 49 11.30 -2.22 -7.22
N GLU A 50 11.48 -3.52 -7.45
CA GLU A 50 11.77 -4.07 -8.78
C GLU A 50 10.50 -4.13 -9.62
N ILE A 51 9.38 -4.57 -9.01
CA ILE A 51 8.09 -4.68 -9.68
C ILE A 51 7.55 -3.29 -10.02
N ASN A 52 7.41 -2.40 -9.04
CA ASN A 52 6.78 -1.09 -9.26
C ASN A 52 7.58 -0.15 -10.18
N LYS A 53 8.85 -0.47 -10.43
CA LYS A 53 9.68 0.25 -11.40
C LYS A 53 9.33 -0.12 -12.84
N ILE A 54 8.91 -1.36 -13.07
CA ILE A 54 8.60 -1.90 -14.40
C ILE A 54 7.12 -1.75 -14.74
N TYR A 55 6.23 -1.83 -13.74
CA TYR A 55 4.78 -1.94 -13.94
C TYR A 55 3.99 -0.62 -13.86
N GLY A 56 4.70 0.51 -13.79
CA GLY A 56 4.16 1.84 -14.10
C GLY A 56 4.13 2.84 -12.95
N PHE A 57 4.29 2.43 -11.69
CA PHE A 57 4.27 3.37 -10.57
C PHE A 57 5.44 4.35 -10.59
N TYR A 58 6.63 3.90 -10.99
CA TYR A 58 7.78 4.78 -11.20
C TYR A 58 7.48 5.86 -12.25
N ASP A 59 6.93 5.45 -13.40
CA ASP A 59 6.57 6.37 -14.49
C ASP A 59 5.44 7.33 -14.07
N GLU A 60 4.49 6.86 -13.25
CA GLU A 60 3.46 7.72 -12.67
C GLU A 60 4.08 8.82 -11.80
N CYS A 61 5.01 8.47 -10.91
CA CYS A 61 5.70 9.43 -10.04
C CYS A 61 6.51 10.43 -10.88
N GLN A 62 7.25 9.96 -11.88
CA GLN A 62 8.00 10.82 -12.80
C GLN A 62 7.09 11.78 -13.55
N ARG A 63 5.98 11.28 -14.12
CA ARG A 63 5.02 12.08 -14.87
C ARG A 63 4.33 13.15 -14.01
N LYS A 64 4.01 12.83 -12.75
CA LYS A 64 3.28 13.75 -11.85
C LYS A 64 4.17 14.76 -11.15
N TYR A 65 5.40 14.39 -10.80
CA TYR A 65 6.28 15.20 -9.94
C TYR A 65 7.60 15.61 -10.62
N GLY A 66 7.89 15.09 -11.81
CA GLY A 66 9.10 15.42 -12.57
C GLY A 66 10.40 14.88 -12.00
N ASN A 67 10.35 14.00 -10.99
CA ASN A 67 11.53 13.36 -10.40
C ASN A 67 11.17 12.04 -9.67
N GLU A 68 12.20 11.27 -9.34
CA GLU A 68 12.08 9.96 -8.68
C GLU A 68 11.98 10.04 -7.15
N ILE A 69 12.08 11.22 -6.53
CA ILE A 69 12.15 11.35 -5.06
C ILE A 69 10.86 10.83 -4.42
N VAL A 70 9.71 11.15 -5.03
CA VAL A 70 8.41 10.67 -4.56
C VAL A 70 8.33 9.14 -4.61
N TRP A 71 8.78 8.53 -5.71
CA TRP A 71 8.84 7.08 -5.84
C TRP A 71 9.77 6.43 -4.80
N LYS A 72 10.93 7.04 -4.52
CA LYS A 72 11.86 6.57 -3.48
C LYS A 72 11.19 6.57 -2.11
N HIS A 73 10.53 7.67 -1.72
CA HIS A 73 9.83 7.76 -0.45
C HIS A 73 8.74 6.71 -0.30
N PHE A 74 7.90 6.50 -1.31
CA PHE A 74 6.90 5.43 -1.28
C PHE A 74 7.54 4.05 -1.15
N THR A 75 8.61 3.79 -1.91
CA THR A 75 9.29 2.51 -1.86
C THR A 75 9.95 2.24 -0.51
N ASP A 76 10.46 3.28 0.16
CA ASP A 76 10.99 3.15 1.52
C ASP A 76 9.87 2.82 2.51
N VAL A 77 8.69 3.46 2.39
CA VAL A 77 7.50 3.14 3.19
C VAL A 77 7.05 1.69 2.98
N PHE A 78 7.06 1.19 1.75
CA PHE A 78 6.71 -0.21 1.45
C PHE A 78 7.59 -1.22 2.19
N GLY A 79 8.84 -0.85 2.51
CA GLY A 79 9.75 -1.68 3.30
C GLY A 79 9.28 -1.92 4.75
N TYR A 80 8.40 -1.07 5.28
CA TYR A 80 7.87 -1.18 6.65
C TYR A 80 6.50 -1.86 6.72
N LEU A 81 5.88 -2.19 5.59
CA LEU A 81 4.57 -2.81 5.57
C LEU A 81 4.65 -4.27 6.04
N PRO A 82 3.78 -4.71 6.98
CA PRO A 82 3.70 -6.10 7.40
C PRO A 82 3.37 -7.04 6.24
N LEU A 83 3.89 -8.26 6.29
CA LEU A 83 3.65 -9.28 5.25
C LEU A 83 2.35 -10.07 5.47
N ALA A 84 1.90 -10.17 6.72
CA ALA A 84 0.71 -10.93 7.08
C ALA A 84 0.02 -10.36 8.33
N ALA A 85 -1.24 -10.73 8.52
CA ALA A 85 -2.02 -10.46 9.73
C ALA A 85 -2.75 -11.74 10.17
N ILE A 86 -3.04 -11.82 11.48
CA ILE A 86 -3.95 -12.83 12.03
C ILE A 86 -5.19 -12.10 12.53
N VAL A 87 -6.36 -12.46 12.01
CA VAL A 87 -7.65 -11.90 12.42
C VAL A 87 -8.32 -12.87 13.40
N GLU A 88 -8.78 -12.34 14.53
CA GLU A 88 -9.47 -13.11 15.59
C GLU A 88 -8.72 -14.40 15.99
N ASN A 89 -7.38 -14.35 16.04
CA ASN A 89 -6.49 -15.48 16.34
C ASN A 89 -6.74 -16.77 15.55
N SER A 90 -7.39 -16.67 14.39
CA SER A 90 -7.91 -17.84 13.67
C SER A 90 -7.71 -17.76 12.15
N LEU A 91 -7.78 -16.56 11.58
CA LEU A 91 -7.65 -16.36 10.14
C LEU A 91 -6.29 -15.75 9.80
N PHE A 92 -5.46 -16.51 9.09
CA PHE A 92 -4.21 -16.00 8.52
C PHE A 92 -4.49 -15.26 7.21
N CYS A 93 -4.07 -13.99 7.13
CA CYS A 93 -4.24 -13.13 5.98
C CYS A 93 -2.89 -12.70 5.43
N THR A 94 -2.69 -12.86 4.13
CA THR A 94 -1.51 -12.42 3.38
C THR A 94 -1.97 -11.95 2.00
N HIS A 95 -1.11 -11.23 1.29
CA HIS A 95 -1.39 -10.81 -0.09
C HIS A 95 -1.50 -12.01 -1.05
N GLY A 96 -0.49 -12.87 -1.01
CA GLY A 96 -0.43 -14.10 -1.78
C GLY A 96 -1.00 -15.28 -1.00
N GLY A 97 -0.42 -16.45 -1.21
CA GLY A 97 -0.81 -17.68 -0.50
C GLY A 97 0.22 -18.78 -0.71
N LEU A 98 -0.02 -19.91 -0.05
CA LEU A 98 0.67 -21.17 -0.30
C LEU A 98 -0.06 -21.97 -1.38
#